data_AF-A0A932LBJ1-F1
#
_entry.id   AF-A0A932LBJ1-F1
#
_cell.length_a   1.000
_cell.length_b   1.000
_cell.length_c   1.000
_cell.angle_alpha   90.00
_cell.angle_beta   90.00
_cell.angle_gamma   90.00
#
_symmetry.space_group_name_H-M   'P 1'
#
loop_
_entity.id
_entity.type
_entity.pdbx_description
1 polymer ?
#
loop_
_entity_poly.entity_id
_entity_poly.type
_entity_poly.pdbx_seq_one_letter_code
_entity_poly.pdbx_strand_id
1 'polypeptide(L)' 'MLPRFPYRIIYEVRSDEIVILAIAHNRRRPGYWSRRA' A
#
# COMPACT_ATOMS: atom_id res chain seq x y z
N MET A 1 -20.43 12.80 1.80
CA MET A 1 -20.02 11.49 1.24
C MET A 1 -18.58 11.26 1.65
N LEU A 2 -18.29 10.27 2.52
CA LEU A 2 -16.90 9.98 2.90
C LEU A 2 -16.16 9.52 1.64
N PRO A 3 -15.04 10.15 1.23
CA PRO A 3 -14.24 9.63 0.14
C PRO A 3 -13.81 8.20 0.51
N ARG A 4 -14.10 7.23 -0.37
CA ARG A 4 -13.60 5.84 -0.23
C ARG A 4 -12.12 5.93 0.12
N PHE A 5 -11.72 5.33 1.23
CA PHE A 5 -10.36 5.38 1.76
C PHE A 5 -9.36 5.15 0.61
N PRO A 6 -8.66 6.20 0.13
CA PRO A 6 -8.01 6.18 -1.18
C PRO A 6 -6.61 5.57 -1.10
N TYR A 7 -6.42 4.62 -0.18
CA TYR A 7 -5.15 3.95 0.06
C TYR A 7 -5.28 2.46 -0.22
N ARG A 8 -4.18 1.88 -0.69
CA ARG A 8 -3.95 0.44 -0.84
C ARG A 8 -2.80 0.02 0.06
N ILE A 9 -2.91 -1.17 0.62
CA ILE A 9 -1.85 -1.82 1.38
C ILE A 9 -1.20 -2.84 0.46
N ILE A 10 0.12 -2.78 0.35
CA ILE A 10 0.93 -3.79 -0.32
C ILE A 10 1.51 -4.63 0.81
N TYR A 11 1.16 -5.91 0.82
CA TYR A 11 1.54 -6.83 1.88
C TYR A 11 2.00 -8.16 1.28
N GLU A 12 2.80 -8.87 2.06
CA GLU A 12 3.19 -10.25 1.82
C GLU A 12 2.55 -11.12 2.91
N VAL A 13 1.99 -12.26 2.51
CA VAL A 13 1.51 -13.27 3.45
C VAL A 13 2.58 -14.32 3.61
N ARG A 14 3.01 -14.56 4.84
CA ARG A 14 3.89 -15.65 5.23
C ARG A 14 3.12 -16.66 6.06
N SER A 15 3.77 -17.78 6.38
CA SER A 15 3.13 -18.88 7.10
C SER A 15 2.66 -18.50 8.51
N ASP A 16 3.33 -17.55 9.16
CA ASP A 16 3.14 -17.12 10.54
C ASP A 16 2.81 -15.63 10.70
N GLU A 17 3.05 -14.82 9.66
CA GLU A 17 2.87 -13.37 9.73
C GLU A 17 2.35 -12.75 8.43
N ILE A 18 1.84 -11.52 8.55
CA ILE A 18 1.54 -10.63 7.43
C ILE A 18 2.50 -9.44 7.51
N VAL A 19 3.32 -9.26 6.48
CA VAL A 19 4.28 -8.17 6.40
C VAL A 19 3.69 -7.04 5.57
N ILE A 20 3.52 -5.86 6.16
CA ILE A 20 3.12 -4.66 5.43
C ILE A 20 4.35 -4.05 4.77
N LEU A 21 4.44 -4.16 3.45
CA LEU A 21 5.56 -3.65 2.66
C LEU A 21 5.43 -2.16 2.36
N ALA A 22 4.21 -1.69 2.07
CA ALA A 22 3.95 -0.28 1.76
C ALA A 22 2.48 0.11 1.87
N ILE A 23 2.25 1.41 2.06
CA ILE A 23 0.93 2.06 1.95
C ILE A 23 0.97 3.03 0.76
N ALA A 24 0.06 2.85 -0.20
CA ALA A 24 0.04 3.56 -1.48
C ALA A 24 -1.26 4.33 -1.69
N HIS A 25 -1.18 5.61 -2.04
CA HIS A 25 -2.35 6.43 -2.38
C HIS A 25 -2.78 6.19 -3.84
N ASN A 26 -4.05 5.83 -4.07
CA ASN A 26 -4.59 5.38 -5.36
C ASN A 26 -4.53 6.44 -6.48
N ARG A 27 -4.48 7.74 -6.13
CA ARG A 27 -4.33 8.83 -7.11
C ARG A 27 -2.91 9.01 -7.66
N ARG A 28 -1.90 8.27 -7.16
CA ARG A 28 -0.50 8.39 -7.57
C ARG A 28 -0.11 7.23 -8.49
N ARG A 29 0.89 7.46 -9.36
CA ARG A 29 1.40 6.45 -10.30
C ARG A 29 1.84 5.18 -9.57
N PRO A 30 1.54 3.97 -10.07
CA PRO A 30 2.07 2.72 -9.51
C PRO A 30 3.59 2.80 -9.33
N GLY A 31 4.11 2.26 -8.22
CA GLY A 31 5.53 2.26 -7.91
C GLY A 31 6.09 3.57 -7.33
N TYR A 32 5.32 4.67 -7.22
CA TYR A 32 5.86 5.94 -6.68
C TYR A 32 6.40 5.83 -5.24
N TRP A 33 6.00 4.81 -4.48
CA TRP A 33 6.44 4.57 -3.11
C TRP A 33 7.82 3.92 -3.04
N SER A 34 8.28 3.20 -4.07
CA SER A 34 9.59 2.56 -4.06
C SER A 34 10.73 3.58 -4.06
N ARG A 35 10.49 4.80 -4.55
CA ARG A 35 11.46 5.90 -4.55
C ARG A 35 11.59 6.63 -3.20
N ARG A 36 10.89 6.17 -2.16
CA ARG A 36 10.97 6.73 -0.80
C ARG A 36 11.69 5.80 0.19
N ALA A 37 12.09 4.61 -0.25
CA ALA A 37 12.91 3.69 0.54
C ALA A 37 14.37 4.16 0.54
#